data_AF-E0S530-F1
#
_entry.id   AF-E0S530-F1
#
_cell.length_a   1.000
_cell.length_b   1.000
_cell.length_c   1.000
_cell.angle_alpha   90.00
_cell.angle_beta   90.00
_cell.angle_gamma   90.00
#
_symmetry.space_group_name_H-M   'P 1'
#
loop_
_entity.id
_entity.type
_entity.pdbx_description
1 polymer ?
#
loop_
_entity_poly.entity_id
_entity_poly.type
_entity_poly.pdbx_seq_one_letter_code
_entity_poly.pdbx_strand_id
1 'polypeptide(L)'
;MAGFIILVIMIGSSAVGYYFNRSYEDKYGEPAINWAAFVLQALFILCALFTWPNPDVSFWFIVWCLLSLISYVVAVIACKQHAEQQGALREDIKKAIAAQILLPVGTAIVILLAIAMVLGVLGGGKKKR
;
A
#
# COMPACT_ATOMS: atom_id res chain seq x y z
N MET A 1 -7.11 -16.10 13.83
CA MET A 1 -6.00 -15.21 14.24
C MET A 1 -5.38 -14.46 13.07
N ALA A 2 -4.97 -15.13 11.99
CA ALA A 2 -4.36 -14.46 10.81
C ALA A 2 -5.21 -13.32 10.21
N GLY A 3 -6.53 -13.51 10.06
CA GLY A 3 -7.41 -12.47 9.50
C GLY A 3 -7.52 -11.19 10.35
N PHE A 4 -7.53 -11.32 11.68
CA PHE A 4 -7.55 -10.15 12.59
C PHE A 4 -6.25 -9.36 12.50
N ILE A 5 -5.10 -10.04 12.41
CA ILE A 5 -3.79 -9.41 12.25
C ILE A 5 -3.71 -8.63 10.94
N ILE A 6 -4.20 -9.21 9.82
CA ILE A 6 -4.26 -8.53 8.52
C ILE A 6 -5.14 -7.28 8.59
N LEU A 7 -6.29 -7.36 9.27
CA LEU A 7 -7.20 -6.23 9.48
C LEU A 7 -6.54 -5.09 10.26
N VAL A 8 -5.84 -5.42 11.35
CA VAL A 8 -5.11 -4.44 12.17
C VAL A 8 -3.98 -3.80 11.37
N ILE A 9 -3.22 -4.58 10.60
CA ILE A 9 -2.14 -4.07 9.73
C ILE A 9 -2.73 -3.15 8.66
N MET A 10 -3.85 -3.53 8.02
CA MET A 10 -4.51 -2.73 6.99
C MET A 10 -5.01 -1.39 7.55
N ILE A 11 -5.74 -1.41 8.66
CA ILE A 11 -6.29 -0.19 9.26
C ILE A 11 -5.14 0.68 9.79
N GLY A 12 -4.16 0.08 10.47
CA GLY A 12 -3.01 0.78 11.03
C GLY A 12 -2.16 1.44 9.94
N SER A 13 -1.79 0.71 8.89
CA SER A 13 -0.98 1.25 7.78
C SER A 13 -1.72 2.35 7.01
N SER A 14 -3.02 2.18 6.76
CA SER A 14 -3.84 3.19 6.08
C SER A 14 -4.01 4.45 6.93
N ALA A 15 -4.34 4.30 8.22
CA ALA A 15 -4.58 5.42 9.11
C ALA A 15 -3.30 6.22 9.41
N VAL A 16 -2.19 5.53 9.71
CA VAL A 16 -0.90 6.16 9.98
C VAL A 16 -0.36 6.83 8.71
N GLY A 17 -0.46 6.15 7.56
CA GLY A 17 -0.04 6.71 6.29
C GLY A 17 -0.86 7.95 5.90
N TYR A 18 -2.17 7.92 6.11
CA TYR A 18 -3.05 9.06 5.84
C TYR A 18 -2.75 10.24 6.78
N TYR A 19 -2.55 9.96 8.07
CA TYR A 19 -2.20 10.98 9.06
C TYR A 19 -0.88 11.69 8.69
N PHE A 20 0.15 10.93 8.29
CA PHE A 20 1.42 11.53 7.86
C PHE A 20 1.31 12.32 6.56
N ASN A 21 0.56 11.82 5.57
CA ASN A 21 0.35 12.56 4.33
C ASN A 21 -0.40 13.87 4.60
N ARG A 22 -1.47 13.82 5.40
CA ARG A 22 -2.28 15.01 5.72
C ARG A 22 -1.51 16.03 6.55
N SER A 23 -0.73 15.58 7.54
CA SER A 23 0.14 16.47 8.31
C SER A 23 1.21 17.15 7.45
N TYR A 24 1.65 16.52 6.36
CA TYR A 24 2.57 17.12 5.41
C TYR A 24 1.84 18.11 4.49
N GLU A 25 0.70 17.70 3.94
CA GLU A 25 -0.14 18.51 3.06
C GLU A 25 -0.61 19.81 3.73
N ASP A 26 -1.01 19.74 5.00
CA ASP A 26 -1.42 20.91 5.80
C ASP A 26 -0.25 21.90 6.00
N LYS A 27 1.01 21.45 5.97
CA LYS A 27 2.20 22.28 6.15
C LYS A 27 2.75 22.85 4.83
N TYR A 28 2.73 22.07 3.77
CA TYR A 28 3.42 22.38 2.51
C TYR A 28 2.47 22.66 1.35
N GLY A 29 1.16 22.49 1.53
CA GLY A 29 0.12 22.78 0.54
C GLY A 29 -0.05 21.73 -0.55
N GLU A 30 0.78 20.68 -0.55
CA GLU A 30 0.73 19.58 -1.52
C GLU A 30 0.91 18.23 -0.81
N PRO A 31 0.31 17.15 -1.33
CA PRO A 31 0.49 15.82 -0.77
C PRO A 31 1.95 15.37 -0.89
N ALA A 32 2.46 14.76 0.19
CA ALA A 32 3.82 14.23 0.23
C ALA A 32 4.00 13.02 -0.71
N ILE A 33 2.89 12.33 -1.00
CA ILE A 33 2.89 11.14 -1.82
C ILE A 33 2.96 11.46 -3.31
N ASN A 34 3.79 10.70 -4.02
CA ASN A 34 3.75 10.69 -5.47
C ASN A 34 2.65 9.71 -5.91
N TRP A 35 1.56 10.25 -6.46
CA TRP A 35 0.40 9.47 -6.90
C TRP A 35 0.73 8.42 -7.97
N ALA A 36 1.61 8.73 -8.92
CA ALA A 36 2.00 7.77 -9.96
C ALA A 36 2.73 6.56 -9.35
N ALA A 37 3.65 6.83 -8.42
CA ALA A 37 4.35 5.77 -7.69
C ALA A 37 3.40 4.99 -6.78
N PHE A 38 2.49 5.68 -6.09
CA PHE A 38 1.48 5.07 -5.22
C PHE A 38 0.58 4.07 -5.98
N VAL A 39 0.04 4.47 -7.13
CA VAL A 39 -0.82 3.60 -7.95
C VAL A 39 -0.05 2.38 -8.45
N LEU A 40 1.18 2.58 -8.90
CA LEU A 40 2.04 1.50 -9.39
C LEU A 40 2.35 0.48 -8.28
N GLN A 41 2.67 0.96 -7.08
CA GLN A 41 2.93 0.11 -5.90
C GLN A 41 1.68 -0.68 -5.50
N ALA A 42 0.53 -0.01 -5.40
CA ALA A 42 -0.74 -0.67 -5.07
C ALA A 42 -1.07 -1.76 -6.10
N LEU A 43 -0.84 -1.52 -7.39
CA LEU A 43 -1.05 -2.50 -8.46
C LEU A 43 -0.11 -3.70 -8.34
N PHE A 44 1.18 -3.49 -8.12
CA PHE A 44 2.14 -4.60 -7.97
C PHE A 44 1.85 -5.45 -6.74
N ILE A 45 1.48 -4.83 -5.62
CA ILE A 45 1.07 -5.55 -4.40
C ILE A 45 -0.22 -6.33 -4.67
N LEU A 46 -1.19 -5.73 -5.35
CA LEU A 46 -2.43 -6.41 -5.71
C LEU A 46 -2.15 -7.63 -6.60
N CYS A 47 -1.30 -7.51 -7.62
CA CYS A 47 -0.89 -8.62 -8.48
C CYS A 47 -0.12 -9.71 -7.71
N ALA A 48 0.76 -9.33 -6.77
CA ALA A 48 1.42 -10.28 -5.89
C ALA A 48 0.40 -11.04 -5.02
N LEU A 49 -0.58 -10.35 -4.45
CA LEU A 49 -1.63 -10.97 -3.64
C LEU A 49 -2.57 -11.86 -4.48
N PHE A 50 -2.84 -11.52 -5.74
CA PHE A 50 -3.62 -12.38 -6.65
C PHE A 50 -2.87 -13.64 -7.09
N THR A 51 -1.55 -13.56 -7.15
CA THR A 51 -0.66 -14.69 -7.46
C THR A 51 -0.12 -15.36 -6.21
N TRP A 52 -0.75 -15.11 -5.05
CA TRP A 52 -0.29 -15.59 -3.75
C TRP A 52 -0.07 -17.11 -3.78
N PRO A 53 1.09 -17.59 -3.33
CA PRO A 53 1.45 -18.99 -3.48
C PRO A 53 0.55 -19.90 -2.67
N ASN A 54 0.00 -20.93 -3.32
CA ASN A 54 -0.77 -21.99 -2.69
C ASN A 54 -0.85 -23.23 -3.61
N PRO A 55 -0.12 -24.33 -3.36
CA PRO A 55 0.91 -24.56 -2.34
C PRO A 55 2.33 -24.11 -2.73
N ASP A 56 2.63 -23.99 -4.03
CA ASP A 56 3.97 -23.68 -4.54
C ASP A 56 4.15 -22.20 -4.87
N VAL A 57 5.39 -21.72 -4.77
CA VAL A 57 5.75 -20.35 -5.14
C VAL A 57 5.72 -20.19 -6.66
N SER A 58 4.75 -19.41 -7.15
CA SER A 58 4.66 -19.06 -8.57
C SER A 58 5.80 -18.12 -8.97
N PHE A 59 6.40 -18.34 -10.14
CA PHE A 59 7.37 -17.41 -10.74
C PHE A 59 6.80 -15.98 -10.81
N TRP A 60 5.51 -15.84 -11.15
CA TRP A 60 4.85 -14.55 -11.22
C TRP A 60 4.76 -13.85 -9.86
N PHE A 61 4.54 -14.60 -8.78
CA PHE A 61 4.56 -14.04 -7.42
C PHE A 61 5.91 -13.39 -7.11
N ILE A 62 7.00 -14.08 -7.46
CA ILE A 62 8.37 -13.57 -7.28
C ILE A 62 8.59 -12.31 -8.12
N VAL A 63 8.17 -12.31 -9.39
CA VAL A 63 8.28 -11.15 -10.29
C VAL A 63 7.53 -9.94 -9.71
N TRP A 64 6.29 -10.11 -9.26
CA TRP A 64 5.51 -9.02 -8.66
C TRP A 64 6.11 -8.50 -7.36
N CYS A 65 6.70 -9.38 -6.53
CA CYS A 65 7.43 -8.97 -5.33
C CYS A 65 8.67 -8.13 -5.67
N LEU A 66 9.44 -8.55 -6.67
CA LEU A 66 10.63 -7.80 -7.13
C LEU A 66 10.25 -6.45 -7.73
N LEU A 67 9.22 -6.39 -8.58
CA LEU A 67 8.72 -5.14 -9.15
C LEU A 67 8.18 -4.20 -8.06
N SER A 68 7.48 -4.74 -7.06
CA SER A 68 7.03 -3.98 -5.89
C SER A 68 8.21 -3.38 -5.12
N LEU A 69 9.25 -4.17 -4.82
CA LEU A 69 10.46 -3.69 -4.14
C LEU A 69 11.17 -2.58 -4.92
N ILE A 70 11.38 -2.77 -6.22
CA ILE A 70 12.02 -1.76 -7.08
C ILE A 70 11.18 -0.48 -7.10
N SER A 71 9.86 -0.61 -7.22
CA SER A 71 8.94 0.53 -7.19
C SER A 71 9.01 1.29 -5.87
N TYR A 72 9.13 0.60 -4.74
CA TYR A 72 9.36 1.23 -3.44
C TYR A 72 10.64 2.05 -3.38
N VAL A 73 11.76 1.49 -3.85
CA VAL A 73 13.04 2.23 -3.86
C VAL A 73 12.94 3.50 -4.70
N VAL A 74 12.38 3.41 -5.91
CA VAL A 74 12.22 4.57 -6.81
C VAL A 74 11.29 5.61 -6.18
N ALA A 75 10.17 5.18 -5.61
CA ALA A 75 9.21 6.09 -4.97
C ALA A 75 9.80 6.82 -3.76
N VAL A 76 10.61 6.14 -2.94
CA VAL A 76 11.27 6.75 -1.79
C VAL A 76 12.29 7.81 -2.25
N ILE A 77 13.07 7.53 -3.29
CA ILE A 77 14.01 8.49 -3.86
C ILE A 77 13.28 9.72 -4.41
N ALA A 78 12.22 9.49 -5.21
CA ALA A 78 11.43 10.58 -5.79
C ALA A 78 10.70 11.42 -4.72
N CYS A 79 10.08 10.77 -3.73
CA CYS A 79 9.40 11.44 -2.61
C CYS A 79 10.40 12.26 -1.78
N LYS A 80 11.58 11.70 -1.49
CA LYS A 80 12.64 12.43 -0.80
C LYS A 80 13.10 13.66 -1.59
N GLN A 81 13.39 13.51 -2.88
CA GLN A 81 13.82 14.63 -3.73
C GLN A 81 12.76 15.73 -3.81
N HIS A 82 11.49 15.34 -3.94
CA HIS A 82 10.37 16.28 -3.96
C HIS A 82 10.24 17.04 -2.64
N ALA A 83 10.32 16.34 -1.50
CA ALA A 83 10.25 16.98 -0.18
C ALA A 83 11.46 17.89 0.09
N GLU A 84 12.66 17.51 -0.39
CA GLU A 84 13.84 18.38 -0.33
C GLU A 84 13.67 19.64 -1.19
N GLN A 85 13.05 19.54 -2.37
CA GLN A 85 12.75 20.70 -3.22
C GLN A 85 11.75 21.67 -2.58
N GLN A 86 10.81 21.17 -1.79
CA GLN A 86 9.86 21.99 -1.03
C GLN A 86 10.48 22.60 0.25
N GLY A 87 11.76 22.34 0.54
CA GLY A 87 12.41 22.82 1.75
C GLY A 87 11.90 22.15 3.03
N ALA A 88 11.39 20.92 2.93
CA ALA A 88 10.83 20.22 4.08
C ALA A 88 11.91 19.88 5.12
N LEU A 89 11.53 19.91 6.40
CA LEU A 89 12.41 19.52 7.49
C LEU A 89 12.68 18.00 7.42
N ARG A 90 13.87 17.57 7.88
CA ARG A 90 14.26 16.14 7.90
C ARG A 90 13.23 15.23 8.56
N GLU A 91 12.52 15.71 9.58
CA GLU A 91 11.46 14.93 10.25
C GLU A 91 10.21 14.76 9.38
N ASP A 92 9.82 15.81 8.65
CA ASP A 92 8.65 15.77 7.77
C ASP A 92 8.95 14.96 6.49
N ILE A 93 10.19 14.97 6.00
CA ILE A 93 10.66 14.06 4.93
C ILE A 93 10.51 12.58 5.36
N LYS A 94 10.86 12.24 6.61
CA LYS A 94 10.69 10.87 7.12
C LYS A 94 9.22 10.46 7.18
N LYS A 95 8.34 11.37 7.59
CA LYS A 95 6.88 11.12 7.61
C LYS A 95 6.32 10.94 6.20
N ALA A 96 6.77 11.76 5.24
CA ALA A 96 6.39 11.64 3.83
C ALA A 96 6.79 10.27 3.24
N ILE A 97 8.04 9.84 3.49
CA ILE A 97 8.53 8.52 3.08
C ILE A 97 7.72 7.40 3.75
N ALA A 98 7.43 7.51 5.05
CA ALA A 98 6.62 6.52 5.76
C ALA A 98 5.19 6.44 5.18
N ALA A 99 4.59 7.57 4.83
CA ALA A 99 3.28 7.62 4.17
C ALA A 99 3.31 6.93 2.80
N GLN A 100 4.32 7.23 1.96
CA GLN A 100 4.51 6.61 0.65
C GLN A 100 4.69 5.09 0.75
N ILE A 101 5.26 4.57 1.85
CA ILE A 101 5.44 3.13 2.05
C ILE A 101 4.15 2.47 2.54
N LEU A 102 3.50 3.04 3.55
CA LEU A 102 2.38 2.42 4.26
C LEU A 102 1.06 2.49 3.50
N LEU A 103 0.78 3.60 2.81
CA LEU A 103 -0.50 3.81 2.12
C LEU A 103 -0.76 2.78 1.01
N PRO A 104 0.19 2.45 0.11
CA PRO A 104 -0.05 1.46 -0.95
C PRO A 104 -0.36 0.06 -0.40
N VAL A 105 0.30 -0.34 0.70
CA VAL A 105 0.04 -1.64 1.35
C VAL A 105 -1.38 -1.69 1.89
N GLY A 106 -1.77 -0.69 2.67
CA GLY A 106 -3.12 -0.61 3.24
C GLY A 106 -4.19 -0.59 2.15
N THR A 107 -3.97 0.21 1.10
CA THR A 107 -4.89 0.34 -0.04
C THR A 107 -5.05 -0.97 -0.81
N ALA A 108 -3.96 -1.69 -1.10
CA ALA A 108 -4.03 -2.96 -1.81
C ALA A 108 -4.84 -4.02 -1.03
N ILE A 109 -4.68 -4.07 0.29
CA ILE A 109 -5.45 -4.99 1.14
C ILE A 109 -6.94 -4.60 1.18
N VAL A 110 -7.26 -3.30 1.29
CA VAL A 110 -8.65 -2.81 1.24
C VAL A 110 -9.32 -3.17 -0.09
N ILE A 111 -8.63 -2.96 -1.22
CA ILE A 111 -9.14 -3.32 -2.55
C ILE A 111 -9.42 -4.83 -2.61
N LEU A 112 -8.52 -5.65 -2.09
CA LEU A 112 -8.68 -7.10 -2.11
C LEU A 112 -9.87 -7.56 -1.25
N LEU A 113 -10.07 -6.98 -0.06
CA LEU A 113 -11.25 -7.22 0.76
C LEU A 113 -12.54 -6.79 0.04
N ALA A 114 -12.54 -5.63 -0.60
CA ALA A 114 -13.69 -5.15 -1.36
C ALA A 114 -14.05 -6.11 -2.51
N ILE A 115 -13.06 -6.59 -3.26
CA ILE A 115 -13.25 -7.60 -4.30
C ILE A 115 -13.81 -8.90 -3.72
N ALA A 116 -13.28 -9.37 -2.59
CA ALA A 116 -13.76 -10.59 -1.93
C ALA A 116 -15.21 -10.47 -1.44
N MET A 117 -15.61 -9.29 -0.96
CA MET A 117 -17.01 -9.00 -0.58
C MET A 117 -17.93 -9.00 -1.79
N VAL A 118 -17.54 -8.35 -2.90
CA VAL A 118 -18.33 -8.29 -4.14
C VAL A 118 -18.49 -9.67 -4.77
N LEU A 119 -17.44 -10.49 -4.77
CA LEU A 119 -17.48 -11.86 -5.30
C LEU A 119 -18.21 -12.84 -4.36
N GLY A 120 -18.73 -12.38 -3.22
CA GLY A 120 -19.53 -13.19 -2.30
C GLY A 120 -18.74 -14.26 -1.53
N VAL A 121 -17.41 -14.22 -1.56
CA VAL A 121 -16.54 -15.23 -0.90
C VAL A 121 -16.63 -15.13 0.63
N LEU A 122 -16.95 -13.94 1.14
CA LEU A 122 -17.14 -13.67 2.58
C LEU A 122 -18.62 -13.74 3.01
N GLY A 123 -19.55 -13.94 2.06
CA GLY A 123 -20.99 -13.91 2.27
C GLY A 123 -21.62 -15.30 2.25
N GLY A 124 -21.41 -16.08 3.31
CA GLY A 124 -22.34 -17.13 3.74
C GLY A 124 -22.44 -18.39 2.86
N GLY A 125 -22.32 -19.55 3.51
CA GLY A 125 -22.53 -20.84 2.88
C GLY A 125 -23.80 -20.91 2.03
N LYS A 126 -23.63 -21.07 0.72
CA LYS A 126 -24.63 -21.77 -0.08
C LYS A 126 -24.66 -23.22 0.41
N LYS A 127 -25.53 -23.50 1.38
CA LYS A 127 -26.18 -24.81 1.50
C LYS A 127 -26.72 -25.14 0.10
N LYS A 128 -25.99 -25.93 -0.67
CA LYS A 128 -26.58 -26.65 -1.80
C LYS A 128 -27.52 -27.68 -1.18
N ARG A 129 -28.81 -27.52 -1.51
CA ARG A 129 -29.86 -28.51 -1.29
C ARG A 129 -29.47 -29.85 -1.90
#